data_AF-A0A7M7N041-F1
#
_entry.id   AF-A0A7M7N041-F1
#
_cell.length_a   1.000
_cell.length_b   1.000
_cell.length_c   1.000
_cell.angle_alpha   90.00
_cell.angle_beta   90.00
_cell.angle_gamma   90.00
#
_symmetry.space_group_name_H-M   'P 1'
#
loop_
_entity.id
_entity.type
_entity.pdbx_description
1 polymer ?
#
loop_
_entity_poly.entity_id
_entity_poly.type
_entity_poly.pdbx_seq_one_letter_code
_entity_poly.pdbx_strand_id
1 'polypeptide(L)'
;MDTHSWPGSWSLLVLLLIVVSRCESVTVDVTGGRLVGQTIPFDQEFLGITTNVDVYLGVPFAEPPVRFAAPVSKEPWEGDWNATYFRDTCSQVVTDPLQMPASEDCLYLNVFAPNPMPANAAVMVYFPGGAFKFGGASNPNYAGVSLAASSDVIIVTVGYRVSVFGIFSTGDEVAPGNYAMLDQVAALQWVHYNIEAFGGNKEKVTIFGQSSGAGSVGFHLLSKLSAGFFSQAILQSGSALSPRYFRNNPEEDRRDAMELASAVGCPSTDSTALVTCLRTVDEMTLLQVQDSVYQSGYFIRLDGTFLEDTPDNLLYGEDSIPLPTAIMAGFNSQEGTASIRSFFPEYSTRETGPFINRSMFKTMVHSSLLGSDKHSLIRESVYQEYVDWSRVDYDDLDYFDAYVPFYSDYIWRSGSDASVRRYYELGVANIYQYYFTHTPSSSFSRAGPVNPTWLGAGHTEEFQFVFGWSFDENILQYKHELTDDEKMLSAQMMKMWTNFAKSGNPTRESPDSSPDPDLPVWSPYTIPELNYLEIRLNNSITERAVQACGMAFWNRYIPELRMFLESLSDGEEEWKEDFADWQQEMDEWRLAFKDYQEQTTCP
;
A
#
# COMPACT_ATOMS: atom_id res chain seq x y z
N MET A 1 -65.87 6.83 59.00
CA MET A 1 -65.62 6.07 57.76
C MET A 1 -64.44 6.76 57.09
N ASP A 2 -63.24 6.58 57.61
CA ASP A 2 -62.31 5.44 57.41
C ASP A 2 -61.24 5.90 56.41
N THR A 3 -60.08 6.38 56.85
CA THR A 3 -58.83 5.69 57.25
C THR A 3 -57.87 5.33 56.09
N HIS A 4 -56.64 5.86 56.21
CA HIS A 4 -55.32 5.25 55.88
C HIS A 4 -54.98 4.98 54.41
N SER A 5 -54.08 5.74 53.77
CA SER A 5 -52.59 5.80 53.87
C SER A 5 -51.89 4.95 52.81
N TRP A 6 -51.10 5.60 51.94
CA TRP A 6 -50.07 4.97 51.10
C TRP A 6 -48.75 5.74 51.27
N PRO A 7 -47.63 5.07 51.60
CA PRO A 7 -46.35 5.73 51.84
C PRO A 7 -45.40 5.64 50.64
N GLY A 8 -44.44 6.57 50.60
CA GLY A 8 -43.03 6.23 50.34
C GLY A 8 -42.51 6.46 48.93
N SER A 9 -42.12 7.70 48.66
CA SER A 9 -41.11 8.07 47.67
C SER A 9 -39.74 7.47 48.07
N TRP A 10 -39.22 6.55 47.25
CA TRP A 10 -37.83 6.08 47.34
C TRP A 10 -37.00 6.81 46.28
N SER A 11 -36.18 7.76 46.74
CA SER A 11 -35.10 8.34 45.97
C SER A 11 -33.96 7.33 45.86
N LEU A 12 -33.80 6.70 44.69
CA LEU A 12 -32.59 5.96 44.34
C LEU A 12 -31.56 6.97 43.82
N LEU A 13 -30.65 7.38 44.70
CA LEU A 13 -29.39 8.03 44.34
C LEU A 13 -28.54 7.00 43.59
N VAL A 14 -28.55 7.04 42.26
CA VAL A 14 -27.55 6.37 41.44
C VAL A 14 -26.28 7.20 41.53
N LEU A 15 -25.34 6.76 42.36
CA LEU A 15 -23.95 7.20 42.30
C LEU A 15 -23.38 6.72 40.95
N LEU A 16 -23.34 7.62 39.97
CA LEU A 16 -22.44 7.48 38.83
C LEU A 16 -21.01 7.53 39.39
N LEU A 17 -20.43 6.36 39.65
CA LEU A 17 -18.98 6.20 39.70
C LEU A 17 -18.48 6.43 38.27
N ILE A 18 -18.18 7.70 37.95
CA ILE A 18 -17.30 8.02 36.84
C ILE A 18 -15.94 7.48 37.25
N VAL A 19 -15.63 6.26 36.80
CA VAL A 19 -14.24 5.82 36.75
C VAL A 19 -13.59 6.70 35.70
N VAL A 20 -13.04 7.84 36.14
CA VAL A 20 -12.07 8.58 35.36
C VAL A 20 -10.88 7.65 35.27
N SER A 21 -10.77 6.89 34.18
CA SER A 21 -9.53 6.19 33.86
C SER A 21 -8.47 7.28 33.80
N ARG A 22 -7.56 7.29 34.78
CA ARG A 22 -6.50 8.29 34.86
C ARG A 22 -5.49 7.94 33.77
N CYS A 23 -5.63 8.54 32.59
CA CYS A 23 -4.51 8.65 31.66
C CYS A 23 -3.42 9.46 32.39
N GLU A 24 -2.29 8.82 32.68
CA GLU A 24 -1.14 9.50 33.26
C GLU A 24 -0.41 10.25 32.14
N SER A 25 -0.08 11.51 32.39
CA SER A 25 0.69 12.30 31.42
C SER A 25 2.15 11.87 31.46
N VAL A 26 2.72 11.61 30.29
CA VAL A 26 4.14 11.25 30.12
C VAL A 26 4.80 12.25 29.18
N THR A 27 6.09 12.54 29.39
CA THR A 27 6.83 13.51 28.59
C THR A 27 8.13 12.92 28.07
N VAL A 28 8.51 13.31 26.85
CA VAL A 28 9.78 12.93 26.22
C VAL A 28 10.38 14.14 25.50
N ASP A 29 11.69 14.31 25.60
CA ASP A 29 12.41 15.38 24.89
C ASP A 29 12.97 14.81 23.57
N VAL A 30 12.59 15.41 22.45
CA VAL A 30 13.08 15.10 21.09
C VAL A 30 13.88 16.29 20.54
N THR A 31 14.53 16.14 19.39
CA THR A 31 15.36 17.21 18.80
C THR A 31 14.60 18.51 18.57
N GLY A 32 13.30 18.44 18.24
CA GLY A 32 12.43 19.59 18.02
C GLY A 32 11.87 20.24 19.30
N GLY A 33 11.91 19.57 20.45
CA GLY A 33 11.34 20.09 21.70
C GLY A 33 10.72 19.01 22.57
N ARG A 34 9.96 19.42 23.60
CA ARG A 34 9.29 18.51 24.52
C ARG A 34 7.94 18.07 23.96
N LEU A 35 7.66 16.76 24.02
CA LEU A 35 6.37 16.16 23.72
C LEU A 35 5.67 15.75 25.00
N VAL A 36 4.34 15.92 25.03
CA VAL A 36 3.46 15.46 26.10
C VAL A 36 2.51 14.41 25.54
N GLY A 37 2.72 13.15 25.91
CA GLY A 37 1.89 12.00 25.54
C GLY A 37 1.01 11.52 26.69
N GLN A 38 0.51 10.29 26.55
CA GLN A 38 -0.31 9.61 27.56
C GLN A 38 0.15 8.17 27.77
N THR A 39 0.17 7.73 29.02
CA THR A 39 0.29 6.31 29.36
C THR A 39 -1.11 5.70 29.42
N ILE A 40 -1.37 4.69 28.59
CA ILE A 40 -2.63 3.94 28.58
C ILE A 40 -2.41 2.52 29.13
N PRO A 41 -3.35 2.00 29.94
CA PRO A 41 -3.31 0.61 30.37
C PRO A 41 -3.68 -0.33 29.22
N PHE A 42 -3.04 -1.49 29.17
CA PHE A 42 -3.36 -2.60 28.28
C PHE A 42 -3.54 -3.87 29.12
N ASP A 43 -4.78 -4.32 29.22
CA ASP A 43 -5.14 -5.52 29.99
C ASP A 43 -5.93 -6.48 29.10
N GLN A 44 -5.29 -7.58 28.70
CA GLN A 44 -5.84 -8.56 27.77
C GLN A 44 -5.73 -9.97 28.35
N GLU A 45 -6.84 -10.44 28.93
CA GLU A 45 -6.95 -11.77 29.56
C GLU A 45 -6.61 -12.91 28.57
N PHE A 46 -7.05 -12.80 27.31
CA PHE A 46 -6.77 -13.81 26.29
C PHE A 46 -5.28 -14.00 26.02
N LEU A 47 -4.52 -12.90 26.02
CA LEU A 47 -3.07 -12.92 25.85
C LEU A 47 -2.33 -13.19 27.16
N GLY A 48 -3.01 -13.06 28.31
CA GLY A 48 -2.38 -13.10 29.63
C GLY A 48 -1.44 -11.92 29.88
N ILE A 49 -1.71 -10.76 29.27
CA ILE A 49 -0.84 -9.58 29.33
C ILE A 49 -1.57 -8.44 30.04
N THR A 50 -0.94 -7.92 31.10
CA THR A 50 -1.35 -6.69 31.78
C THR A 50 -0.13 -5.78 31.87
N THR A 51 -0.12 -4.71 31.07
CA THR A 51 1.00 -3.76 30.96
C THR A 51 0.50 -2.35 30.63
N ASN A 52 1.41 -1.40 30.44
CA ASN A 52 1.08 -0.06 29.97
C ASN A 52 1.78 0.23 28.64
N VAL A 53 1.24 1.19 27.88
CA VAL A 53 1.84 1.70 26.65
C VAL A 53 1.87 3.22 26.73
N ASP A 54 3.04 3.81 26.46
CA ASP A 54 3.19 5.25 26.30
C ASP A 54 2.88 5.62 24.85
N VAL A 55 1.93 6.53 24.66
CA VAL A 55 1.38 6.90 23.35
C VAL A 55 1.57 8.40 23.11
N TYR A 56 2.15 8.70 21.96
CA TYR A 56 2.38 10.06 21.45
C TYR A 56 1.74 10.18 20.08
N LEU A 57 0.61 10.85 20.00
CA LEU A 57 -0.19 11.02 18.78
C LEU A 57 0.01 12.43 18.21
N GLY A 58 0.15 12.55 16.89
CA GLY A 58 0.22 13.86 16.25
C GLY A 58 1.55 14.59 16.45
N VAL A 59 2.66 13.86 16.39
CA VAL A 59 4.02 14.39 16.52
C VAL A 59 4.47 14.97 15.17
N PRO A 60 4.82 16.27 15.07
CA PRO A 60 5.22 16.87 13.81
C PRO A 60 6.62 16.41 13.43
N PHE A 61 6.79 15.91 12.21
CA PHE A 61 8.11 15.61 11.64
C PHE A 61 8.54 16.60 10.56
N ALA A 62 7.60 17.37 10.01
CA ALA A 62 7.83 18.41 9.03
C ALA A 62 6.97 19.65 9.33
N GLU A 63 7.31 20.77 8.71
CA GLU A 63 6.44 21.94 8.64
C GLU A 63 5.18 21.66 7.79
N PRO A 64 4.08 22.41 8.01
CA PRO A 64 2.92 22.36 7.13
C PRO A 64 3.36 22.51 5.67
N PRO A 65 2.97 21.58 4.77
CA PRO A 65 3.55 21.48 3.45
C PRO A 65 3.17 22.68 2.59
N VAL A 66 4.16 23.23 1.89
CA VAL A 66 3.88 24.02 0.70
C VAL A 66 3.49 23.06 -0.42
N ARG A 67 2.34 23.27 -1.06
CA ARG A 67 1.88 22.40 -2.14
C ARG A 67 2.94 22.23 -3.22
N PHE A 68 3.08 20.98 -3.65
CA PHE A 68 3.95 20.59 -4.76
C PHE A 68 5.41 21.02 -4.52
N ALA A 69 5.88 20.79 -3.31
CA ALA A 69 7.26 21.01 -2.89
C ALA A 69 7.68 19.91 -1.90
N ALA A 70 8.99 19.67 -1.81
CA ALA A 70 9.56 18.79 -0.80
C ALA A 70 9.17 19.24 0.63
N PRO A 71 8.96 18.30 1.57
CA PRO A 71 8.73 18.65 2.96
C PRO A 71 9.95 19.37 3.55
N VAL A 72 9.70 20.28 4.47
CA VAL A 72 10.75 20.96 5.24
C VAL A 72 10.72 20.40 6.65
N SER A 73 11.87 20.01 7.19
CA SER A 73 11.96 19.49 8.56
C SER A 73 11.36 20.47 9.56
N LYS A 74 10.69 19.94 10.59
CA LYS A 74 10.05 20.75 11.62
C LYS A 74 11.11 21.55 12.41
N GLU A 75 10.97 22.86 12.47
CA GLU A 75 11.83 23.71 13.29
C GLU A 75 11.55 23.47 14.78
N PRO A 76 12.55 23.66 15.67
CA PRO A 76 12.34 23.54 17.10
C PRO A 76 11.22 24.46 17.60
N TRP A 77 10.37 23.96 18.49
CA TRP A 77 9.27 24.72 19.09
C TRP A 77 9.55 25.10 20.55
N GLU A 78 8.94 26.19 21.00
CA GLU A 78 8.97 26.59 22.41
C GLU A 78 7.82 25.95 23.20
N GLY A 79 8.12 25.50 24.41
CA GLY A 79 7.15 24.88 25.31
C GLY A 79 6.84 23.42 24.97
N ASP A 80 5.71 22.96 25.50
CA ASP A 80 5.29 21.56 25.44
C ASP A 80 4.36 21.34 24.23
N TRP A 81 4.70 20.38 23.37
CA TRP A 81 3.83 19.97 22.27
C TRP A 81 2.86 18.89 22.74
N ASN A 82 1.57 19.18 22.66
CA ASN A 82 0.52 18.26 23.04
C ASN A 82 0.37 17.13 22.00
N ALA A 83 0.92 15.96 22.33
CA ALA A 83 0.88 14.74 21.53
C ALA A 83 -0.12 13.71 22.10
N THR A 84 -1.28 14.14 22.60
CA THR A 84 -2.28 13.23 23.19
C THR A 84 -3.46 12.88 22.30
N TYR A 85 -3.48 13.34 21.04
CA TYR A 85 -4.58 13.11 20.10
C TYR A 85 -4.07 13.11 18.66
N PHE A 86 -4.71 12.29 17.82
CA PHE A 86 -4.41 12.25 16.38
C PHE A 86 -4.63 13.62 15.74
N ARG A 87 -3.75 13.99 14.81
CA ARG A 87 -3.94 15.18 13.95
C ARG A 87 -4.76 14.81 12.72
N ASP A 88 -5.08 15.80 11.90
CA ASP A 88 -5.86 15.60 10.69
C ASP A 88 -5.13 14.69 9.71
N THR A 89 -5.90 13.89 8.96
CA THR A 89 -5.36 13.15 7.83
C THR A 89 -4.97 14.10 6.69
N CYS A 90 -4.13 13.66 5.76
CA CYS A 90 -3.82 14.49 4.61
C CYS A 90 -5.03 14.68 3.69
N SER A 91 -5.13 15.84 3.04
CA SER A 91 -6.17 16.22 2.09
C SER A 91 -6.58 15.09 1.13
N GLN A 92 -7.78 14.58 1.35
CA GLN A 92 -8.38 13.48 0.61
C GLN A 92 -9.91 13.57 0.70
N VAL A 93 -10.62 12.91 -0.22
CA VAL A 93 -12.07 12.74 -0.07
C VAL A 93 -12.31 11.79 1.10
N VAL A 94 -12.92 12.29 2.17
CA VAL A 94 -13.21 11.51 3.37
C VAL A 94 -14.27 10.45 3.04
N THR A 95 -13.82 9.21 2.82
CA THR A 95 -14.66 8.04 2.55
C THR A 95 -14.63 7.01 3.69
N ASP A 96 -13.78 7.22 4.70
CA ASP A 96 -13.70 6.37 5.88
C ASP A 96 -14.98 6.51 6.72
N PRO A 97 -15.63 5.39 7.13
CA PRO A 97 -16.72 5.39 8.09
C PRO A 97 -16.49 6.25 9.34
N LEU A 98 -15.24 6.40 9.78
CA LEU A 98 -14.84 7.18 10.96
C LEU A 98 -14.85 8.71 10.74
N GLN A 99 -15.06 9.17 9.50
CA GLN A 99 -15.15 10.59 9.12
C GLN A 99 -14.02 11.46 9.69
N MET A 100 -12.78 10.97 9.61
CA MET A 100 -11.63 11.74 10.11
C MET A 100 -11.49 13.07 9.37
N PRO A 101 -11.23 14.17 10.09
CA PRO A 101 -10.88 15.43 9.45
C PRO A 101 -9.66 15.27 8.54
N ALA A 102 -9.67 16.05 7.46
CA ALA A 102 -8.56 16.13 6.52
C ALA A 102 -8.08 17.58 6.40
N SER A 103 -6.77 17.77 6.28
CA SER A 103 -6.12 19.07 6.14
C SER A 103 -4.83 18.93 5.32
N GLU A 104 -4.36 20.03 4.72
CA GLU A 104 -3.02 20.09 4.15
C GLU A 104 -1.93 20.05 5.24
N ASP A 105 -2.21 20.59 6.43
CA ASP A 105 -1.35 20.46 7.60
C ASP A 105 -1.53 19.06 8.20
N CYS A 106 -0.79 18.09 7.66
CA CYS A 106 -0.99 16.66 7.95
C CYS A 106 0.30 15.85 8.15
N LEU A 107 1.48 16.49 8.14
CA LEU A 107 2.78 15.81 8.24
C LEU A 107 3.13 15.48 9.69
N TYR A 108 2.35 14.56 10.24
CA TYR A 108 2.45 14.06 11.60
C TYR A 108 2.67 12.54 11.62
N LEU A 109 3.36 12.08 12.65
CA LEU A 109 3.50 10.66 12.97
C LEU A 109 2.99 10.37 14.38
N ASN A 110 2.76 9.10 14.68
CA ASN A 110 2.39 8.65 16.02
C ASN A 110 3.39 7.60 16.50
N VAL A 111 3.71 7.61 17.80
CA VAL A 111 4.63 6.67 18.44
C VAL A 111 3.90 5.92 19.56
N PHE A 112 3.97 4.59 19.52
CA PHE A 112 3.46 3.68 20.54
C PHE A 112 4.64 2.91 21.13
N ALA A 113 4.97 3.19 22.39
CA ALA A 113 6.15 2.66 23.07
C ALA A 113 5.76 1.81 24.29
N PRO A 114 6.41 0.66 24.53
CA PRO A 114 6.14 -0.16 25.70
C PRO A 114 6.46 0.59 27.01
N ASN A 115 5.65 0.39 28.05
CA ASN A 115 5.91 0.89 29.40
C ASN A 115 5.89 -0.29 30.40
N PRO A 116 7.01 -0.58 31.11
CA PRO A 116 8.19 0.27 31.29
C PRO A 116 9.05 0.40 30.02
N MET A 117 9.69 1.56 29.85
CA MET A 117 10.49 1.89 28.67
C MET A 117 11.59 0.83 28.44
N PRO A 118 11.62 0.17 27.27
CA PRO A 118 12.61 -0.84 26.97
C PRO A 118 13.98 -0.20 26.69
N ALA A 119 15.05 -0.96 26.88
CA ALA A 119 16.37 -0.58 26.41
C ALA A 119 16.60 -1.19 25.03
N ASN A 120 16.79 -0.35 24.00
CA ASN A 120 17.24 -0.76 22.68
C ASN A 120 16.22 -1.62 21.90
N ALA A 121 14.92 -1.28 21.99
CA ALA A 121 13.84 -2.00 21.33
C ALA A 121 13.90 -1.91 19.80
N ALA A 122 13.40 -2.94 19.11
CA ALA A 122 13.17 -2.87 17.67
C ALA A 122 12.06 -1.85 17.36
N VAL A 123 12.17 -1.18 16.21
CA VAL A 123 11.26 -0.13 15.78
C VAL A 123 10.59 -0.55 14.48
N MET A 124 9.27 -0.55 14.43
CA MET A 124 8.50 -0.83 13.21
C MET A 124 7.81 0.46 12.73
N VAL A 125 8.17 0.92 11.54
CA VAL A 125 7.63 2.15 10.93
C VAL A 125 6.63 1.77 9.85
N TYR A 126 5.35 2.08 10.10
CA TYR A 126 4.23 1.74 9.24
C TYR A 126 3.90 2.86 8.25
N PHE A 127 3.84 2.51 6.98
CA PHE A 127 3.27 3.33 5.91
C PHE A 127 1.85 2.84 5.56
N PRO A 128 0.81 3.64 5.84
CA PRO A 128 -0.57 3.31 5.49
C PRO A 128 -0.77 3.01 3.99
N GLY A 129 -1.71 2.10 3.69
CA GLY A 129 -2.19 1.89 2.32
C GLY A 129 -3.27 2.89 1.91
N GLY A 130 -3.74 2.78 0.67
CA GLY A 130 -4.85 3.61 0.13
C GLY A 130 -4.66 4.08 -1.30
N ALA A 131 -3.98 3.29 -2.13
CA ALA A 131 -3.71 3.56 -3.55
C ALA A 131 -3.03 4.92 -3.82
N PHE A 132 -2.26 5.45 -2.85
CA PHE A 132 -1.74 6.83 -2.85
C PHE A 132 -2.80 7.93 -2.98
N LYS A 133 -4.09 7.60 -2.89
CA LYS A 133 -5.23 8.51 -3.02
C LYS A 133 -5.79 8.92 -1.66
N PHE A 134 -5.80 7.99 -0.72
CA PHE A 134 -6.37 8.16 0.62
C PHE A 134 -5.54 7.36 1.64
N GLY A 135 -5.94 7.39 2.91
CA GLY A 135 -5.24 6.78 4.03
C GLY A 135 -4.49 7.83 4.87
N GLY A 136 -4.12 7.45 6.09
CA GLY A 136 -3.40 8.33 7.00
C GLY A 136 -3.10 7.67 8.34
N ALA A 137 -2.06 8.14 9.02
CA ALA A 137 -1.62 7.60 10.31
C ALA A 137 -2.62 7.82 11.45
N SER A 138 -3.57 8.73 11.27
CA SER A 138 -4.62 9.04 12.25
C SER A 138 -5.72 7.98 12.31
N ASN A 139 -5.68 6.96 11.44
CA ASN A 139 -6.64 5.88 11.50
C ASN A 139 -6.39 4.98 12.72
N PRO A 140 -7.33 4.87 13.68
CA PRO A 140 -7.15 4.08 14.89
C PRO A 140 -7.02 2.60 14.59
N ASN A 141 -7.46 2.13 13.42
CA ASN A 141 -7.20 0.77 12.96
C ASN A 141 -5.71 0.47 12.74
N TYR A 142 -4.86 1.51 12.69
CA TYR A 142 -3.40 1.38 12.61
C TYR A 142 -2.74 1.61 13.97
N ALA A 143 -3.50 1.76 15.05
CA ALA A 143 -2.94 1.99 16.38
C ALA A 143 -2.07 0.79 16.78
N GLY A 144 -0.78 1.06 17.06
CA GLY A 144 0.22 0.04 17.36
C GLY A 144 0.17 -0.49 18.79
N VAL A 145 -0.93 -0.26 19.53
CA VAL A 145 -1.03 -0.54 20.98
C VAL A 145 -0.84 -2.02 21.26
N SER A 146 -1.60 -2.90 20.59
CA SER A 146 -1.52 -4.35 20.79
C SER A 146 -0.13 -4.90 20.46
N LEU A 147 0.51 -4.40 19.41
CA LEU A 147 1.86 -4.79 19.00
C LEU A 147 2.93 -4.33 20.00
N ALA A 148 2.86 -3.07 20.45
CA ALA A 148 3.79 -2.52 21.43
C ALA A 148 3.67 -3.23 22.78
N ALA A 149 2.43 -3.48 23.24
CA ALA A 149 2.16 -4.13 24.52
C ALA A 149 2.55 -5.62 24.55
N SER A 150 2.42 -6.33 23.42
CA SER A 150 2.62 -7.79 23.40
C SER A 150 4.05 -8.24 23.13
N SER A 151 4.91 -7.35 22.62
CA SER A 151 6.19 -7.76 22.03
C SER A 151 7.36 -6.82 22.29
N ASP A 152 7.28 -5.84 23.19
CA ASP A 152 8.40 -4.92 23.49
C ASP A 152 9.04 -4.28 22.24
N VAL A 153 8.20 -3.90 21.27
CA VAL A 153 8.59 -3.17 20.05
C VAL A 153 7.99 -1.77 20.07
N ILE A 154 8.66 -0.81 19.44
CA ILE A 154 8.09 0.52 19.21
C ILE A 154 7.42 0.54 17.84
N ILE A 155 6.16 0.96 17.80
CA ILE A 155 5.43 1.16 16.55
C ILE A 155 5.36 2.64 16.24
N VAL A 156 5.69 3.01 15.00
CA VAL A 156 5.54 4.36 14.46
C VAL A 156 4.58 4.31 13.28
N THR A 157 3.52 5.12 13.27
CA THR A 157 2.65 5.26 12.09
C THR A 157 2.87 6.63 11.45
N VAL A 158 3.03 6.68 10.12
CA VAL A 158 3.45 7.89 9.40
C VAL A 158 2.34 8.45 8.53
N GLY A 159 1.97 9.72 8.74
CA GLY A 159 1.13 10.49 7.83
C GLY A 159 1.99 11.09 6.72
N TYR A 160 1.56 10.94 5.47
CA TYR A 160 2.24 11.49 4.30
C TYR A 160 1.21 11.98 3.29
N ARG A 161 1.56 12.96 2.46
CA ARG A 161 0.61 13.52 1.48
C ARG A 161 0.12 12.42 0.53
N VAL A 162 -1.18 12.38 0.31
CA VAL A 162 -1.86 11.50 -0.66
C VAL A 162 -2.56 12.35 -1.71
N SER A 163 -3.30 11.71 -2.61
CA SER A 163 -4.13 12.34 -3.62
C SER A 163 -3.30 13.23 -4.56
N VAL A 164 -3.91 14.20 -5.24
CA VAL A 164 -3.19 15.19 -6.07
C VAL A 164 -2.06 15.89 -5.30
N PHE A 165 -2.17 16.08 -3.99
CA PHE A 165 -1.16 16.78 -3.18
C PHE A 165 0.13 15.98 -2.99
N GLY A 166 0.03 14.65 -2.96
CA GLY A 166 1.19 13.75 -2.81
C GLY A 166 1.87 13.40 -4.12
N ILE A 167 1.15 13.48 -5.25
CA ILE A 167 1.61 12.94 -6.53
C ILE A 167 1.50 13.91 -7.71
N PHE A 168 1.14 15.19 -7.56
CA PHE A 168 1.07 16.07 -8.73
C PHE A 168 2.43 16.18 -9.44
N SER A 169 2.44 16.13 -10.77
CA SER A 169 3.66 16.35 -11.56
C SER A 169 3.34 17.12 -12.83
N THR A 170 4.26 17.97 -13.29
CA THR A 170 4.20 18.66 -14.59
C THR A 170 4.90 17.88 -15.70
N GLY A 171 5.54 16.75 -15.39
CA GLY A 171 6.38 16.01 -16.34
C GLY A 171 7.74 16.67 -16.60
N ASP A 172 8.12 17.68 -15.81
CA ASP A 172 9.39 18.40 -15.88
C ASP A 172 9.93 18.73 -14.47
N GLU A 173 11.05 19.44 -14.39
CA GLU A 173 11.74 19.77 -13.14
C GLU A 173 10.97 20.75 -12.23
N VAL A 174 9.92 21.42 -12.72
CA VAL A 174 9.21 22.47 -11.95
C VAL A 174 8.35 21.86 -10.85
N ALA A 175 7.69 20.75 -11.14
CA ALA A 175 6.96 19.92 -10.19
C ALA A 175 7.19 18.46 -10.57
N PRO A 176 8.31 17.84 -10.14
CA PRO A 176 8.70 16.51 -10.61
C PRO A 176 7.81 15.39 -10.03
N GLY A 177 7.15 15.63 -8.90
CA GLY A 177 6.24 14.69 -8.23
C GLY A 177 6.86 14.06 -6.99
N ASN A 178 6.39 12.86 -6.63
CA ASN A 178 6.88 12.04 -5.51
C ASN A 178 6.90 12.72 -4.13
N TYR A 179 6.09 13.76 -3.90
CA TYR A 179 6.03 14.45 -2.61
C TYR A 179 5.65 13.53 -1.46
N ALA A 180 4.74 12.58 -1.70
CA ALA A 180 4.38 11.52 -0.78
C ALA A 180 5.61 10.70 -0.31
N MET A 181 6.54 10.40 -1.21
CA MET A 181 7.75 9.65 -0.89
C MET A 181 8.75 10.49 -0.12
N LEU A 182 8.89 11.77 -0.49
CA LEU A 182 9.76 12.70 0.23
C LEU A 182 9.25 12.94 1.67
N ASP A 183 7.93 12.97 1.89
CA ASP A 183 7.33 13.01 3.22
C ASP A 183 7.72 11.79 4.05
N GLN A 184 7.66 10.59 3.46
CA GLN A 184 8.08 9.37 4.12
C GLN A 184 9.59 9.35 4.42
N VAL A 185 10.44 9.88 3.53
CA VAL A 185 11.88 10.09 3.80
C VAL A 185 12.07 11.02 5.00
N ALA A 186 11.34 12.13 5.08
CA ALA A 186 11.43 13.07 6.20
C ALA A 186 10.99 12.42 7.53
N ALA A 187 9.97 11.57 7.50
CA ALA A 187 9.55 10.80 8.67
C ALA A 187 10.61 9.76 9.10
N LEU A 188 11.24 9.07 8.16
CA LEU A 188 12.35 8.14 8.45
C LEU A 188 13.56 8.86 9.07
N GLN A 189 13.89 10.05 8.57
CA GLN A 189 14.91 10.91 9.17
C GLN A 189 14.52 11.29 10.60
N TRP A 190 13.27 11.69 10.84
CA TRP A 190 12.79 12.00 12.18
C TRP A 190 12.93 10.80 13.12
N VAL A 191 12.55 9.60 12.69
CA VAL A 191 12.71 8.37 13.47
C VAL A 191 14.19 8.14 13.81
N HIS A 192 15.08 8.25 12.82
CA HIS A 192 16.51 8.06 13.02
C HIS A 192 17.10 8.99 14.09
N TYR A 193 16.67 10.25 14.13
CA TYR A 193 17.19 11.24 15.08
C TYR A 193 16.52 11.23 16.45
N ASN A 194 15.32 10.64 16.60
CA ASN A 194 14.51 10.81 17.81
C ASN A 194 14.11 9.52 18.52
N ILE A 195 14.12 8.37 17.84
CA ILE A 195 13.48 7.16 18.39
C ILE A 195 14.18 6.60 19.63
N GLU A 196 15.47 6.91 19.82
CA GLU A 196 16.24 6.54 21.02
C GLU A 196 15.65 7.18 22.29
N ALA A 197 15.01 8.36 22.20
CA ALA A 197 14.34 9.01 23.33
C ALA A 197 13.12 8.21 23.84
N PHE A 198 12.57 7.33 23.00
CA PHE A 198 11.44 6.44 23.32
C PHE A 198 11.91 5.03 23.73
N GLY A 199 13.22 4.78 23.83
CA GLY A 199 13.81 3.47 24.12
C GLY A 199 14.11 2.61 22.87
N GLY A 200 13.91 3.16 21.67
CA GLY A 200 14.11 2.46 20.40
C GLY A 200 15.56 2.39 19.95
N ASN A 201 15.85 1.44 19.08
CA ASN A 201 17.15 1.29 18.40
C ASN A 201 17.03 1.74 16.94
N LYS A 202 17.65 2.87 16.59
CA LYS A 202 17.66 3.39 15.21
C LYS A 202 18.37 2.50 14.19
N GLU A 203 19.21 1.57 14.64
CA GLU A 203 19.87 0.56 13.79
C GLU A 203 19.01 -0.69 13.59
N LYS A 204 17.92 -0.84 14.35
CA LYS A 204 16.93 -1.94 14.23
C LYS A 204 15.55 -1.41 13.85
N VAL A 205 15.53 -0.65 12.76
CA VAL A 205 14.30 -0.14 12.16
C VAL A 205 13.84 -1.08 11.05
N THR A 206 12.59 -1.51 11.12
CA THR A 206 11.87 -2.27 10.10
C THR A 206 10.80 -1.37 9.50
N ILE A 207 10.86 -1.08 8.20
CA ILE A 207 9.76 -0.41 7.51
C ILE A 207 8.73 -1.45 7.06
N PHE A 208 7.45 -1.15 7.22
CA PHE A 208 6.40 -2.03 6.75
C PHE A 208 5.18 -1.27 6.24
N GLY A 209 4.44 -1.90 5.33
CA GLY A 209 3.27 -1.29 4.74
C GLY A 209 2.37 -2.32 4.10
N GLN A 210 1.14 -1.91 3.83
CA GLN A 210 0.12 -2.72 3.16
C GLN A 210 -0.33 -1.99 1.88
N SER A 211 -0.60 -2.72 0.80
CA SER A 211 -1.06 -2.13 -0.48
C SER A 211 -0.07 -1.10 -1.04
N SER A 212 -0.50 0.13 -1.33
CA SER A 212 0.39 1.23 -1.73
C SER A 212 1.43 1.57 -0.66
N GLY A 213 1.18 1.28 0.61
CA GLY A 213 2.18 1.36 1.67
C GLY A 213 3.30 0.33 1.48
N ALA A 214 2.96 -0.91 1.08
CA ALA A 214 3.95 -1.92 0.69
C ALA A 214 4.68 -1.52 -0.61
N GLY A 215 3.97 -0.87 -1.54
CA GLY A 215 4.60 -0.22 -2.71
C GLY A 215 5.62 0.82 -2.28
N SER A 216 5.29 1.66 -1.30
CA SER A 216 6.20 2.67 -0.73
C SER A 216 7.44 2.02 -0.11
N VAL A 217 7.28 0.95 0.69
CA VAL A 217 8.39 0.14 1.21
C VAL A 217 9.26 -0.38 0.06
N GLY A 218 8.63 -0.89 -1.00
CA GLY A 218 9.30 -1.29 -2.22
C GLY A 218 10.15 -0.18 -2.82
N PHE A 219 9.64 1.04 -2.95
CA PHE A 219 10.42 2.16 -3.50
C PHE A 219 11.51 2.66 -2.54
N HIS A 220 11.29 2.62 -1.24
CA HIS A 220 12.33 2.96 -0.25
C HIS A 220 13.51 1.99 -0.28
N LEU A 221 13.29 0.72 -0.63
CA LEU A 221 14.37 -0.25 -0.87
C LEU A 221 15.23 0.10 -2.10
N LEU A 222 14.67 0.85 -3.06
CA LEU A 222 15.36 1.26 -4.29
C LEU A 222 15.98 2.66 -4.19
N SER A 223 15.45 3.52 -3.33
CA SER A 223 15.86 4.92 -3.21
C SER A 223 17.11 5.09 -2.35
N LYS A 224 18.13 5.74 -2.91
CA LYS A 224 19.34 6.15 -2.15
C LYS A 224 19.03 7.15 -1.04
N LEU A 225 17.96 7.94 -1.15
CA LEU A 225 17.56 8.90 -0.10
C LEU A 225 17.10 8.22 1.19
N SER A 226 16.73 6.94 1.11
CA SER A 226 16.20 6.18 2.24
C SER A 226 17.26 5.25 2.86
N ALA A 227 18.41 5.11 2.19
CA ALA A 227 19.48 4.22 2.61
C ALA A 227 20.03 4.63 3.98
N GLY A 228 20.15 3.64 4.87
CA GLY A 228 20.68 3.84 6.22
C GLY A 228 19.65 4.25 7.28
N PHE A 229 18.38 4.49 6.91
CA PHE A 229 17.33 4.78 7.88
C PHE A 229 16.53 3.55 8.33
N PHE A 230 16.73 2.40 7.69
CA PHE A 230 16.13 1.14 8.06
C PHE A 230 17.04 -0.04 7.71
N SER A 231 16.80 -1.18 8.35
CA SER A 231 17.61 -2.39 8.23
C SER A 231 16.81 -3.57 7.65
N GLN A 232 15.48 -3.52 7.72
CA GLN A 232 14.59 -4.62 7.36
C GLN A 232 13.31 -4.08 6.73
N ALA A 233 12.61 -4.91 5.96
CA ALA A 233 11.38 -4.52 5.28
C ALA A 233 10.30 -5.62 5.34
N ILE A 234 9.04 -5.22 5.52
CA ILE A 234 7.86 -6.09 5.38
C ILE A 234 6.91 -5.52 4.31
N LEU A 235 6.61 -6.29 3.27
CA LEU A 235 5.76 -5.89 2.15
C LEU A 235 4.47 -6.72 2.12
N GLN A 236 3.35 -6.13 2.55
CA GLN A 236 2.05 -6.82 2.58
C GLN A 236 1.20 -6.44 1.37
N SER A 237 1.00 -7.38 0.45
CA SER A 237 0.16 -7.19 -0.74
C SER A 237 0.57 -5.97 -1.57
N GLY A 238 1.86 -5.84 -1.88
CA GLY A 238 2.36 -4.77 -2.74
C GLY A 238 3.88 -4.83 -2.94
N SER A 239 4.35 -4.19 -4.01
CA SER A 239 5.78 -4.10 -4.36
C SER A 239 6.02 -2.92 -5.30
N ALA A 240 7.30 -2.51 -5.46
CA ALA A 240 7.68 -1.49 -6.44
C ALA A 240 7.46 -1.93 -7.90
N LEU A 241 7.38 -3.24 -8.15
CA LEU A 241 7.12 -3.83 -9.47
C LEU A 241 5.62 -3.96 -9.80
N SER A 242 4.73 -3.51 -8.92
CA SER A 242 3.30 -3.50 -9.23
C SER A 242 3.01 -2.48 -10.34
N PRO A 243 2.30 -2.87 -11.42
CA PRO A 243 1.93 -1.93 -12.49
C PRO A 243 0.97 -0.82 -12.01
N ARG A 244 0.42 -0.95 -10.79
CA ARG A 244 -0.51 0.02 -10.21
C ARG A 244 0.17 1.16 -9.45
N TYR A 245 1.45 1.03 -9.12
CA TYR A 245 2.14 1.98 -8.21
C TYR A 245 3.20 2.85 -8.88
N PHE A 246 3.70 2.45 -10.06
CA PHE A 246 4.72 3.19 -10.79
C PHE A 246 4.27 3.54 -12.21
N ARG A 247 4.61 4.74 -12.68
CA ARG A 247 4.44 5.17 -14.07
C ARG A 247 5.65 5.98 -14.51
N ASN A 248 6.23 5.62 -15.65
CA ASN A 248 7.27 6.40 -16.32
C ASN A 248 6.75 6.94 -17.65
N ASN A 249 5.97 8.03 -17.61
CA ASN A 249 5.43 8.66 -18.82
C ASN A 249 5.23 10.18 -18.61
N PRO A 250 6.30 10.98 -18.79
CA PRO A 250 6.24 12.43 -18.58
C PRO A 250 5.20 13.15 -19.45
N GLU A 251 4.90 12.64 -20.65
CA GLU A 251 3.87 13.22 -21.52
C GLU A 251 2.46 13.02 -20.96
N GLU A 252 2.21 11.87 -20.34
CA GLU A 252 0.96 11.62 -19.64
C GLU A 252 0.84 12.47 -18.37
N ASP A 253 1.94 12.66 -17.64
CA ASP A 253 1.97 13.56 -16.48
C ASP A 253 1.67 15.02 -16.89
N ARG A 254 2.28 15.48 -17.98
CA ARG A 254 2.01 16.81 -18.56
C ARG A 254 0.56 16.94 -19.01
N ARG A 255 -0.02 15.90 -19.61
CA ARG A 255 -1.45 15.89 -19.99
C ARG A 255 -2.35 16.00 -18.76
N ASP A 256 -2.11 15.17 -17.74
CA ASP A 256 -2.88 15.18 -16.50
C ASP A 256 -2.78 16.57 -15.82
N ALA A 257 -1.60 17.19 -15.82
CA ALA A 257 -1.40 18.56 -15.32
C ALA A 257 -2.18 19.62 -16.11
N MET A 258 -2.23 19.52 -17.44
CA MET A 258 -3.01 20.41 -18.30
C MET A 258 -4.52 20.24 -18.10
N GLU A 259 -5.00 19.01 -17.92
CA GLU A 259 -6.40 18.72 -17.63
C GLU A 259 -6.80 19.29 -16.27
N LEU A 260 -5.97 19.10 -15.24
CA LEU A 260 -6.16 19.72 -13.94
C LEU A 260 -6.21 21.26 -14.04
N ALA A 261 -5.26 21.85 -14.78
CA ALA A 261 -5.20 23.29 -15.02
C ALA A 261 -6.50 23.82 -15.64
N SER A 262 -6.99 23.14 -16.69
CA SER A 262 -8.23 23.47 -17.39
C SER A 262 -9.44 23.40 -16.45
N ALA A 263 -9.52 22.34 -15.62
CA ALA A 263 -10.63 22.10 -14.71
C ALA A 263 -10.78 23.20 -13.63
N VAL A 264 -9.67 23.84 -13.24
CA VAL A 264 -9.66 24.87 -12.18
C VAL A 264 -9.34 26.28 -12.69
N GLY A 265 -9.20 26.47 -13.99
CA GLY A 265 -8.96 27.78 -14.61
C GLY A 265 -7.54 28.32 -14.44
N CYS A 266 -6.54 27.44 -14.27
CA CYS A 266 -5.13 27.81 -14.20
C CYS A 266 -4.46 27.83 -15.59
N PRO A 267 -3.39 28.65 -15.78
CA PRO A 267 -2.62 28.64 -17.02
C PRO A 267 -1.91 27.29 -17.20
N SER A 268 -1.88 26.77 -18.42
CA SER A 268 -1.35 25.42 -18.73
C SER A 268 -0.14 25.40 -19.66
N THR A 269 0.32 26.56 -20.13
CA THR A 269 1.41 26.67 -21.11
C THR A 269 2.80 26.75 -20.48
N ASP A 270 2.90 27.17 -19.22
CA ASP A 270 4.14 27.33 -18.48
C ASP A 270 3.99 26.64 -17.11
N SER A 271 4.86 25.67 -16.83
CA SER A 271 4.78 24.85 -15.62
C SER A 271 4.93 25.68 -14.34
N THR A 272 5.73 26.75 -14.35
CA THR A 272 5.93 27.61 -13.18
C THR A 272 4.68 28.43 -12.88
N ALA A 273 4.06 29.01 -13.91
CA ALA A 273 2.80 29.73 -13.80
C ALA A 273 1.66 28.79 -13.37
N LEU A 274 1.63 27.56 -13.89
CA LEU A 274 0.67 26.54 -13.50
C LEU A 274 0.77 26.22 -12.00
N VAL A 275 1.96 25.82 -11.53
CA VAL A 275 2.18 25.49 -10.11
C VAL A 275 1.88 26.67 -9.19
N THR A 276 2.27 27.88 -9.60
CA THR A 276 1.96 29.10 -8.86
C THR A 276 0.46 29.33 -8.73
N CYS A 277 -0.30 29.09 -9.81
CA CYS A 277 -1.75 29.18 -9.78
C CYS A 277 -2.39 28.09 -8.91
N LEU A 278 -1.99 26.81 -9.09
CA LEU A 278 -2.55 25.68 -8.34
C LEU A 278 -2.32 25.81 -6.82
N ARG A 279 -1.25 26.49 -6.39
CA ARG A 279 -1.01 26.85 -4.98
C ARG A 279 -2.07 27.78 -4.39
N THR A 280 -2.84 28.48 -5.21
CA THR A 280 -3.89 29.43 -4.78
C THR A 280 -5.30 28.85 -4.88
N VAL A 281 -5.47 27.70 -5.54
CA VAL A 281 -6.78 27.05 -5.72
C VAL A 281 -7.26 26.51 -4.36
N ASP A 282 -8.57 26.53 -4.12
CA ASP A 282 -9.13 25.93 -2.91
C ASP A 282 -8.85 24.42 -2.84
N GLU A 283 -8.55 23.91 -1.64
CA GLU A 283 -8.19 22.51 -1.39
C GLU A 283 -9.27 21.55 -1.89
N MET A 284 -10.53 21.81 -1.52
CA MET A 284 -11.66 20.96 -1.88
C MET A 284 -11.94 20.98 -3.39
N THR A 285 -11.69 22.11 -4.04
CA THR A 285 -11.82 22.23 -5.50
C THR A 285 -10.86 21.29 -6.22
N LEU A 286 -9.59 21.21 -5.80
CA LEU A 286 -8.62 20.24 -6.36
C LEU A 286 -9.06 18.80 -6.11
N LEU A 287 -9.54 18.49 -4.89
CA LEU A 287 -10.01 17.16 -4.53
C LEU A 287 -11.24 16.70 -5.32
N GLN A 288 -12.11 17.62 -5.73
CA GLN A 288 -13.32 17.30 -6.49
C GLN A 288 -13.03 16.98 -7.95
N VAL A 289 -12.01 17.60 -8.55
CA VAL A 289 -11.67 17.39 -9.97
C VAL A 289 -10.68 16.26 -10.20
N GLN A 290 -9.88 15.88 -9.19
CA GLN A 290 -8.78 14.92 -9.34
C GLN A 290 -9.20 13.58 -9.95
N ASP A 291 -10.38 13.05 -9.61
CA ASP A 291 -10.80 11.72 -10.06
C ASP A 291 -11.14 11.69 -11.56
N SER A 292 -11.47 12.85 -12.13
CA SER A 292 -11.66 12.99 -13.58
C SER A 292 -10.34 13.09 -14.34
N VAL A 293 -9.26 13.52 -13.67
CA VAL A 293 -7.91 13.68 -14.23
C VAL A 293 -7.12 12.38 -14.08
N TYR A 294 -7.00 11.87 -12.85
CA TYR A 294 -6.19 10.71 -12.51
C TYR A 294 -6.94 9.37 -12.67
N GLN A 295 -7.66 9.21 -13.78
CA GLN A 295 -8.46 8.00 -14.06
C GLN A 295 -7.59 6.73 -14.17
N SER A 296 -6.37 6.88 -14.69
CA SER A 296 -5.40 5.79 -14.81
C SER A 296 -4.92 5.29 -13.44
N GLY A 297 -4.89 6.16 -12.42
CA GLY A 297 -4.38 5.87 -11.08
C GLY A 297 -3.47 6.98 -10.54
N TYR A 298 -2.99 6.78 -9.32
CA TYR A 298 -2.09 7.68 -8.61
C TYR A 298 -0.73 6.98 -8.51
N PHE A 299 0.27 7.51 -9.21
CA PHE A 299 1.53 6.80 -9.45
C PHE A 299 2.72 7.54 -8.85
N ILE A 300 3.69 6.76 -8.36
CA ILE A 300 5.08 7.19 -8.16
C ILE A 300 5.77 7.23 -9.52
N ARG A 301 6.71 8.15 -9.68
CA ARG A 301 7.35 8.47 -10.97
C ARG A 301 8.86 8.38 -10.89
N LEU A 302 9.48 8.33 -12.07
CA LEU A 302 10.89 8.62 -12.23
C LEU A 302 11.10 10.14 -12.13
N ASP A 303 11.57 10.62 -10.98
CA ASP A 303 11.74 12.06 -10.70
C ASP A 303 13.20 12.51 -10.66
N GLY A 304 14.15 11.58 -10.78
CA GLY A 304 15.59 11.84 -10.73
C GLY A 304 16.11 12.23 -9.34
N THR A 305 15.24 12.29 -8.33
CA THR A 305 15.57 12.68 -6.95
C THR A 305 15.28 11.54 -5.98
N PHE A 306 14.03 11.10 -5.86
CA PHE A 306 13.69 9.95 -5.04
C PHE A 306 14.00 8.63 -5.75
N LEU A 307 13.61 8.51 -7.03
CA LEU A 307 13.99 7.42 -7.91
C LEU A 307 14.89 7.98 -9.03
N GLU A 308 16.10 7.44 -9.14
CA GLU A 308 17.07 7.84 -10.17
C GLU A 308 16.88 7.07 -11.49
N ASP A 309 16.23 5.90 -11.44
CA ASP A 309 15.85 5.08 -12.61
C ASP A 309 14.54 4.32 -12.31
N THR A 310 13.99 3.62 -13.30
CA THR A 310 12.79 2.80 -13.16
C THR A 310 13.03 1.65 -12.16
N PRO A 311 11.98 1.18 -11.45
CA PRO A 311 12.10 0.05 -10.53
C PRO A 311 12.71 -1.20 -11.16
N ASP A 312 12.36 -1.50 -12.42
CA ASP A 312 12.94 -2.61 -13.17
C ASP A 312 14.45 -2.44 -13.38
N ASN A 313 14.91 -1.26 -13.80
CA ASN A 313 16.35 -1.01 -13.98
C ASN A 313 17.11 -1.01 -12.65
N LEU A 314 16.53 -0.45 -11.59
CA LEU A 314 17.15 -0.45 -10.26
C LEU A 314 17.25 -1.86 -9.68
N LEU A 315 16.25 -2.71 -9.90
CA LEU A 315 16.27 -4.08 -9.42
C LEU A 315 17.15 -4.99 -10.29
N TYR A 316 16.99 -4.94 -11.62
CA TYR A 316 17.60 -5.91 -12.55
C TYR A 316 18.88 -5.42 -13.22
N GLY A 317 19.22 -4.13 -13.11
CA GLY A 317 20.42 -3.52 -13.68
C GLY A 317 21.72 -3.95 -12.99
N GLU A 318 22.83 -3.39 -13.49
CA GLU A 318 24.18 -3.65 -12.99
C GLU A 318 24.54 -2.82 -11.74
N ASP A 319 23.84 -1.69 -11.54
CA ASP A 319 24.08 -0.80 -10.42
C ASP A 319 23.62 -1.43 -9.10
N SER A 320 24.47 -1.33 -8.08
CA SER A 320 24.14 -1.86 -6.75
C SER A 320 23.11 -0.99 -6.05
N ILE A 321 21.98 -1.58 -5.65
CA ILE A 321 21.04 -0.97 -4.71
C ILE A 321 21.42 -1.28 -3.25
N PRO A 322 21.04 -0.42 -2.29
CA PRO A 322 21.14 -0.77 -0.87
C PRO A 322 20.29 -2.02 -0.56
N LEU A 323 20.89 -3.02 0.09
CA LEU A 323 20.18 -4.24 0.47
C LEU A 323 19.80 -4.22 1.94
N PRO A 324 18.54 -4.55 2.30
CA PRO A 324 18.16 -4.77 3.68
C PRO A 324 18.78 -6.08 4.19
N THR A 325 18.87 -6.21 5.51
CA THR A 325 19.36 -7.42 6.18
C THR A 325 18.33 -8.57 6.14
N ALA A 326 17.04 -8.24 6.07
CA ALA A 326 15.96 -9.21 5.95
C ALA A 326 14.74 -8.61 5.25
N ILE A 327 14.00 -9.45 4.52
CA ILE A 327 12.72 -9.13 3.88
C ILE A 327 11.66 -10.15 4.27
N MET A 328 10.47 -9.66 4.61
CA MET A 328 9.26 -10.47 4.63
C MET A 328 8.30 -9.90 3.60
N ALA A 329 7.66 -10.74 2.80
CA ALA A 329 6.67 -10.29 1.84
C ALA A 329 5.57 -11.33 1.64
N GLY A 330 4.39 -10.91 1.23
CA GLY A 330 3.31 -11.84 0.95
C GLY A 330 2.07 -11.16 0.44
N PHE A 331 1.05 -11.98 0.22
CA PHE A 331 -0.22 -11.55 -0.37
C PHE A 331 -1.33 -12.52 -0.01
N ASN A 332 -2.57 -12.12 -0.29
CA ASN A 332 -3.77 -12.86 0.08
C ASN A 332 -4.30 -13.71 -1.09
N SER A 333 -5.15 -14.68 -0.80
CA SER A 333 -5.67 -15.63 -1.79
C SER A 333 -6.77 -15.07 -2.69
N GLN A 334 -7.36 -13.93 -2.35
CA GLN A 334 -8.44 -13.31 -3.13
C GLN A 334 -8.28 -11.79 -3.28
N GLU A 335 -7.05 -11.29 -3.47
CA GLU A 335 -6.74 -9.85 -3.66
C GLU A 335 -7.68 -9.15 -4.66
N GLY A 336 -7.96 -9.81 -5.78
CA GLY A 336 -8.75 -9.29 -6.89
C GLY A 336 -10.21 -8.97 -6.56
N THR A 337 -10.74 -9.46 -5.43
CA THR A 337 -12.05 -9.06 -4.94
C THR A 337 -12.14 -7.56 -4.63
N ALA A 338 -11.01 -6.91 -4.35
CA ALA A 338 -10.94 -5.46 -4.19
C ALA A 338 -11.41 -4.71 -5.46
N SER A 339 -11.09 -5.24 -6.65
CA SER A 339 -11.52 -4.64 -7.92
C SER A 339 -13.02 -4.81 -8.16
N ILE A 340 -13.60 -5.94 -7.72
CA ILE A 340 -15.04 -6.22 -7.85
C ILE A 340 -15.87 -5.10 -7.21
N ARG A 341 -15.45 -4.57 -6.06
CA ARG A 341 -16.14 -3.46 -5.38
C ARG A 341 -16.14 -2.16 -6.18
N SER A 342 -15.15 -1.95 -7.05
CA SER A 342 -15.11 -0.78 -7.94
C SER A 342 -16.08 -0.92 -9.11
N PHE A 343 -16.23 -2.12 -9.66
CA PHE A 343 -17.19 -2.39 -10.75
C PHE A 343 -18.63 -2.56 -10.25
N PHE A 344 -18.80 -3.06 -9.03
CA PHE A 344 -20.09 -3.42 -8.43
C PHE A 344 -20.19 -2.87 -6.99
N PRO A 345 -20.21 -1.54 -6.81
CA PRO A 345 -20.22 -0.92 -5.48
C PRO A 345 -21.40 -1.37 -4.62
N GLU A 346 -22.54 -1.71 -5.21
CA GLU A 346 -23.74 -2.21 -4.55
C GLU A 346 -23.58 -3.57 -3.87
N TYR A 347 -22.49 -4.29 -4.14
CA TYR A 347 -22.13 -5.56 -3.49
C TYR A 347 -21.26 -5.39 -2.24
N SER A 348 -20.77 -4.17 -1.96
CA SER A 348 -20.00 -3.89 -0.74
C SER A 348 -20.81 -4.08 0.55
N THR A 349 -22.15 -4.06 0.46
CA THR A 349 -23.06 -4.26 1.59
C THR A 349 -23.94 -5.51 1.41
N ARG A 350 -23.44 -6.53 0.70
CA ARG A 350 -24.12 -7.82 0.46
C ARG A 350 -23.26 -8.98 0.94
N GLU A 351 -23.91 -10.04 1.42
CA GLU A 351 -23.24 -11.27 1.87
C GLU A 351 -22.70 -12.11 0.70
N THR A 352 -23.40 -12.07 -0.44
CA THR A 352 -23.05 -12.82 -1.66
C THR A 352 -22.45 -11.92 -2.73
N GLY A 353 -21.45 -12.41 -3.45
CA GLY A 353 -20.80 -11.71 -4.55
C GLY A 353 -21.65 -11.62 -5.83
N PRO A 354 -21.22 -10.80 -6.81
CA PRO A 354 -21.90 -10.68 -8.10
C PRO A 354 -21.61 -11.89 -9.00
N PHE A 355 -22.60 -12.25 -9.83
CA PHE A 355 -22.39 -13.17 -10.95
C PHE A 355 -21.76 -12.42 -12.13
N ILE A 356 -20.67 -12.93 -12.67
CA ILE A 356 -19.96 -12.30 -13.79
C ILE A 356 -20.12 -13.17 -15.04
N ASN A 357 -20.86 -12.65 -16.02
CA ASN A 357 -20.95 -13.30 -17.33
C ASN A 357 -19.72 -13.01 -18.21
N ARG A 358 -19.58 -13.76 -19.30
CA ARG A 358 -18.45 -13.64 -20.26
C ARG A 358 -18.23 -12.23 -20.80
N SER A 359 -19.29 -11.49 -21.14
CA SER A 359 -19.17 -10.15 -21.71
C SER A 359 -18.61 -9.16 -20.68
N MET A 360 -19.11 -9.27 -19.45
CA MET A 360 -18.65 -8.46 -18.33
C MET A 360 -17.19 -8.78 -17.99
N PHE A 361 -16.83 -10.06 -17.90
CA PHE A 361 -15.45 -10.51 -17.71
C PHE A 361 -14.49 -9.88 -18.72
N LYS A 362 -14.80 -9.95 -20.02
CA LYS A 362 -13.97 -9.34 -21.06
C LYS A 362 -13.80 -7.83 -20.90
N THR A 363 -14.88 -7.14 -20.53
CA THR A 363 -14.87 -5.69 -20.27
C THR A 363 -14.00 -5.34 -19.07
N MET A 364 -14.12 -6.11 -17.99
CA MET A 364 -13.36 -5.94 -16.77
C MET A 364 -11.86 -6.21 -17.00
N VAL A 365 -11.50 -7.28 -17.71
CA VAL A 365 -10.09 -7.56 -18.06
C VAL A 365 -9.51 -6.42 -18.90
N HIS A 366 -10.21 -5.98 -19.95
CA HIS A 366 -9.75 -4.89 -20.81
C HIS A 366 -9.55 -3.57 -20.06
N SER A 367 -10.43 -3.23 -19.13
CA SER A 367 -10.33 -2.01 -18.33
C SER A 367 -9.29 -2.09 -17.21
N SER A 368 -8.93 -3.31 -16.78
CA SER A 368 -7.95 -3.54 -15.71
C SER A 368 -6.50 -3.47 -16.19
N LEU A 369 -6.23 -3.88 -17.43
CA LEU A 369 -4.89 -3.86 -18.02
C LEU A 369 -4.42 -2.42 -18.27
N LEU A 370 -3.13 -2.14 -18.04
CA LEU A 370 -2.53 -0.81 -18.14
C LEU A 370 -1.54 -0.74 -19.30
N GLY A 371 -1.34 0.46 -19.87
CA GLY A 371 -0.34 0.70 -20.91
C GLY A 371 -0.37 -0.29 -22.08
N SER A 372 0.80 -0.82 -22.44
CA SER A 372 0.96 -1.80 -23.52
C SER A 372 0.28 -3.15 -23.25
N ASP A 373 -0.05 -3.47 -21.99
CA ASP A 373 -0.75 -4.71 -21.65
C ASP A 373 -2.20 -4.73 -22.16
N LYS A 374 -2.75 -3.58 -22.59
CA LYS A 374 -4.05 -3.51 -23.25
C LYS A 374 -4.06 -4.15 -24.64
N HIS A 375 -2.90 -4.53 -25.18
CA HIS A 375 -2.79 -5.16 -26.48
C HIS A 375 -3.68 -6.42 -26.59
N SER A 376 -4.31 -6.60 -27.75
CA SER A 376 -5.32 -7.66 -27.95
C SER A 376 -4.76 -9.05 -27.69
N LEU A 377 -3.53 -9.34 -28.14
CA LEU A 377 -2.89 -10.65 -27.92
C LEU A 377 -2.60 -10.93 -26.44
N ILE A 378 -2.17 -9.94 -25.66
CA ILE A 378 -1.99 -10.10 -24.20
C ILE A 378 -3.33 -10.43 -23.55
N ARG A 379 -4.39 -9.69 -23.94
CA ARG A 379 -5.74 -9.93 -23.43
C ARG A 379 -6.28 -11.33 -23.79
N GLU A 380 -6.04 -11.82 -25.00
CA GLU A 380 -6.42 -13.18 -25.36
C GLU A 380 -5.60 -14.23 -24.58
N SER A 381 -4.33 -13.98 -24.29
CA SER A 381 -3.53 -14.84 -23.42
C SER A 381 -4.05 -14.87 -21.98
N VAL A 382 -4.54 -13.74 -21.45
CA VAL A 382 -5.23 -13.70 -20.14
C VAL A 382 -6.47 -14.60 -20.16
N TYR A 383 -7.27 -14.56 -21.21
CA TYR A 383 -8.42 -15.47 -21.33
C TYR A 383 -7.99 -16.93 -21.39
N GLN A 384 -6.90 -17.22 -22.11
CA GLN A 384 -6.36 -18.56 -22.21
C GLN A 384 -5.91 -19.11 -20.85
N GLU A 385 -5.26 -18.28 -20.03
CA GLU A 385 -4.71 -18.70 -18.73
C GLU A 385 -5.80 -18.87 -17.66
N TYR A 386 -6.75 -17.94 -17.58
CA TYR A 386 -7.66 -17.85 -16.42
C TYR A 386 -9.06 -18.44 -16.64
N VAL A 387 -9.50 -18.66 -17.86
CA VAL A 387 -10.83 -19.26 -18.12
C VAL A 387 -10.77 -20.76 -17.87
N ASP A 388 -11.74 -21.28 -17.10
CA ASP A 388 -11.96 -22.72 -17.01
C ASP A 388 -12.57 -23.26 -18.32
N TRP A 389 -11.68 -23.65 -19.23
CA TRP A 389 -12.05 -24.20 -20.54
C TRP A 389 -12.82 -25.51 -20.45
N SER A 390 -12.83 -26.21 -19.30
CA SER A 390 -13.66 -27.41 -19.11
C SER A 390 -15.15 -27.08 -18.92
N ARG A 391 -15.46 -25.81 -18.63
CA ARG A 391 -16.81 -25.34 -18.34
C ARG A 391 -17.32 -24.24 -19.27
N VAL A 392 -16.53 -23.84 -20.28
CA VAL A 392 -16.85 -22.69 -21.14
C VAL A 392 -18.14 -22.83 -21.95
N ASP A 393 -18.58 -24.07 -22.21
CA ASP A 393 -19.80 -24.38 -22.97
C ASP A 393 -21.07 -24.39 -22.11
N TYR A 394 -20.96 -24.19 -20.79
CA TYR A 394 -22.12 -24.09 -19.90
C TYR A 394 -22.57 -22.62 -19.78
N ASP A 395 -23.88 -22.38 -19.99
CA ASP A 395 -24.48 -21.05 -19.93
C ASP A 395 -24.44 -20.41 -18.52
N ASP A 396 -24.19 -21.21 -17.48
CA ASP A 396 -24.14 -20.81 -16.08
C ASP A 396 -22.72 -20.60 -15.54
N LEU A 397 -21.69 -20.63 -16.40
CA LEU A 397 -20.31 -20.37 -15.97
C LEU A 397 -20.18 -18.94 -15.41
N ASP A 398 -19.83 -18.85 -14.13
CA ASP A 398 -19.47 -17.61 -13.46
C ASP A 398 -17.98 -17.32 -13.67
N TYR A 399 -17.70 -16.20 -14.33
CA TYR A 399 -16.33 -15.74 -14.58
C TYR A 399 -15.74 -14.97 -13.38
N PHE A 400 -16.44 -14.89 -12.25
CA PHE A 400 -15.89 -14.38 -11.00
C PHE A 400 -14.61 -15.14 -10.60
N ASP A 401 -14.65 -16.47 -10.68
CA ASP A 401 -13.52 -17.36 -10.36
C ASP A 401 -12.37 -17.26 -11.36
N ALA A 402 -12.60 -16.69 -12.55
CA ALA A 402 -11.55 -16.39 -13.53
C ALA A 402 -10.96 -14.98 -13.32
N TYR A 403 -11.82 -14.00 -13.01
CA TYR A 403 -11.41 -12.61 -12.87
C TYR A 403 -10.59 -12.36 -11.59
N VAL A 404 -11.01 -12.92 -10.46
CA VAL A 404 -10.35 -12.67 -9.18
C VAL A 404 -8.88 -13.12 -9.20
N PRO A 405 -8.52 -14.34 -9.65
CA PRO A 405 -7.12 -14.73 -9.77
C PRO A 405 -6.34 -13.87 -10.78
N PHE A 406 -6.93 -13.57 -11.95
CA PHE A 406 -6.34 -12.67 -12.95
C PHE A 406 -5.88 -11.35 -12.32
N TYR A 407 -6.82 -10.66 -11.66
CA TYR A 407 -6.54 -9.34 -11.12
C TYR A 407 -5.60 -9.41 -9.91
N SER A 408 -5.72 -10.45 -9.09
CA SER A 408 -4.80 -10.71 -7.98
C SER A 408 -3.36 -10.84 -8.46
N ASP A 409 -3.17 -11.66 -9.48
CA ASP A 409 -1.85 -11.96 -10.02
C ASP A 409 -1.24 -10.75 -10.72
N TYR A 410 -2.02 -10.06 -11.55
CA TYR A 410 -1.56 -8.89 -12.31
C TYR A 410 -1.13 -7.73 -11.42
N ILE A 411 -1.93 -7.39 -10.39
CA ILE A 411 -1.68 -6.18 -9.60
C ILE A 411 -0.72 -6.42 -8.43
N TRP A 412 -0.80 -7.56 -7.74
CA TRP A 412 -0.11 -7.74 -6.46
C TRP A 412 0.85 -8.92 -6.43
N ARG A 413 0.40 -10.12 -6.81
CA ARG A 413 1.18 -11.34 -6.54
C ARG A 413 2.42 -11.44 -7.42
N SER A 414 2.30 -11.18 -8.72
CA SER A 414 3.41 -11.29 -9.68
C SER A 414 4.58 -10.38 -9.30
N GLY A 415 4.31 -9.10 -9.04
CA GLY A 415 5.33 -8.14 -8.60
C GLY A 415 5.95 -8.51 -7.24
N SER A 416 5.15 -9.03 -6.30
CA SER A 416 5.66 -9.50 -5.01
C SER A 416 6.58 -10.72 -5.18
N ASP A 417 6.21 -11.70 -6.00
CA ASP A 417 7.02 -12.89 -6.30
C ASP A 417 8.32 -12.51 -7.01
N ALA A 418 8.24 -11.65 -8.04
CA ALA A 418 9.40 -11.14 -8.76
C ALA A 418 10.36 -10.39 -7.84
N SER A 419 9.84 -9.55 -6.95
CA SER A 419 10.64 -8.80 -5.98
C SER A 419 11.38 -9.73 -5.02
N VAL A 420 10.68 -10.68 -4.39
CA VAL A 420 11.26 -11.65 -3.45
C VAL A 420 12.35 -12.49 -4.10
N ARG A 421 12.08 -13.00 -5.31
CA ARG A 421 13.06 -13.72 -6.12
C ARG A 421 14.30 -12.88 -6.39
N ARG A 422 14.10 -11.62 -6.80
CA ARG A 422 15.21 -10.74 -7.15
C ARG A 422 16.07 -10.37 -5.94
N TYR A 423 15.47 -10.08 -4.79
CA TYR A 423 16.22 -9.80 -3.57
C TYR A 423 17.04 -11.02 -3.09
N TYR A 424 16.54 -12.24 -3.30
CA TYR A 424 17.32 -13.46 -3.04
C TYR A 424 18.57 -13.52 -3.94
N GLU A 425 18.40 -13.28 -5.24
CA GLU A 425 19.49 -13.28 -6.22
C GLU A 425 20.53 -12.19 -5.96
N LEU A 426 20.10 -11.03 -5.42
CA LEU A 426 20.99 -9.95 -4.99
C LEU A 426 21.72 -10.26 -3.67
N GLY A 427 21.37 -11.33 -2.96
CA GLY A 427 22.08 -11.81 -1.78
C GLY A 427 21.50 -11.35 -0.44
N VAL A 428 20.23 -10.93 -0.38
CA VAL A 428 19.55 -10.71 0.91
C VAL A 428 19.47 -12.04 1.67
N ALA A 429 20.07 -12.08 2.85
CA ALA A 429 20.33 -13.33 3.57
C ALA A 429 19.07 -14.00 4.13
N ASN A 430 18.10 -13.20 4.57
CA ASN A 430 16.89 -13.66 5.25
C ASN A 430 15.66 -13.19 4.50
N ILE A 431 14.97 -14.11 3.84
CA ILE A 431 13.76 -13.80 3.09
C ILE A 431 12.65 -14.76 3.51
N TYR A 432 11.46 -14.23 3.79
CA TYR A 432 10.29 -15.00 4.20
C TYR A 432 9.09 -14.60 3.37
N GLN A 433 8.48 -15.56 2.67
CA GLN A 433 7.27 -15.34 1.90
C GLN A 433 6.05 -15.90 2.65
N TYR A 434 4.90 -15.21 2.61
CA TYR A 434 3.63 -15.75 3.10
C TYR A 434 2.51 -15.69 2.04
N TYR A 435 1.53 -16.57 2.21
CA TYR A 435 0.28 -16.59 1.45
C TYR A 435 -0.89 -16.72 2.42
N PHE A 436 -1.68 -15.65 2.57
CA PHE A 436 -2.80 -15.63 3.52
C PHE A 436 -4.08 -16.16 2.86
N THR A 437 -4.65 -17.23 3.41
CA THR A 437 -5.78 -17.94 2.81
C THR A 437 -7.03 -17.99 3.70
N HIS A 438 -6.95 -17.46 4.92
CA HIS A 438 -8.09 -17.43 5.86
C HIS A 438 -9.10 -16.34 5.48
N THR A 439 -10.38 -16.72 5.39
CA THR A 439 -11.50 -15.76 5.25
C THR A 439 -11.95 -15.33 6.64
N PRO A 440 -11.80 -14.04 7.02
CA PRO A 440 -12.17 -13.60 8.36
C PRO A 440 -13.68 -13.67 8.62
N SER A 441 -14.05 -13.97 9.87
CA SER A 441 -15.43 -13.94 10.34
C SER A 441 -16.04 -12.54 10.34
N SER A 442 -15.20 -11.51 10.38
CA SER A 442 -15.55 -10.11 10.11
C SER A 442 -14.52 -9.50 9.15
N SER A 443 -14.99 -9.05 7.99
CA SER A 443 -14.14 -8.46 6.97
C SER A 443 -13.61 -7.09 7.40
N PHE A 444 -12.35 -6.81 7.09
CA PHE A 444 -11.77 -5.47 7.15
C PHE A 444 -12.65 -4.46 6.38
N SER A 445 -13.17 -4.88 5.24
CA SER A 445 -13.99 -4.06 4.34
C SER A 445 -15.44 -3.91 4.77
N ARG A 446 -15.82 -4.40 5.96
CA ARG A 446 -17.19 -4.31 6.46
C ARG A 446 -17.64 -2.86 6.63
N ALA A 447 -18.66 -2.48 5.88
CA ALA A 447 -19.35 -1.21 6.00
C ALA A 447 -20.78 -1.43 6.53
N GLY A 448 -21.03 -1.03 7.78
CA GLY A 448 -22.34 -1.20 8.42
C GLY A 448 -22.62 -2.63 8.88
N PRO A 449 -23.91 -3.06 8.95
CA PRO A 449 -24.28 -4.30 9.62
C PRO A 449 -23.94 -5.56 8.82
N VAL A 450 -23.70 -5.46 7.51
CA VAL A 450 -23.50 -6.63 6.64
C VAL A 450 -22.03 -6.95 6.51
N ASN A 451 -21.66 -8.21 6.77
CA ASN A 451 -20.31 -8.71 6.52
C ASN A 451 -20.21 -9.33 5.11
N PRO A 452 -19.41 -8.76 4.18
CA PRO A 452 -19.28 -9.26 2.81
C PRO A 452 -18.35 -10.48 2.73
N THR A 453 -18.82 -11.65 3.19
CA THR A 453 -18.02 -12.88 3.24
C THR A 453 -17.52 -13.37 1.88
N TRP A 454 -18.15 -12.93 0.79
CA TRP A 454 -17.74 -13.26 -0.58
C TRP A 454 -16.36 -12.70 -0.97
N LEU A 455 -15.81 -11.75 -0.21
CA LEU A 455 -14.44 -11.25 -0.41
C LEU A 455 -13.37 -12.31 -0.11
N GLY A 456 -13.71 -13.33 0.68
CA GLY A 456 -12.77 -14.37 1.10
C GLY A 456 -11.59 -13.79 1.88
N ALA A 457 -10.38 -14.34 1.66
CA ALA A 457 -9.13 -13.70 2.06
C ALA A 457 -8.79 -12.58 1.06
N GLY A 458 -9.62 -11.53 1.05
CA GLY A 458 -9.52 -10.38 0.16
C GLY A 458 -8.34 -9.47 0.48
N HIS A 459 -8.11 -8.46 -0.36
CA HIS A 459 -7.09 -7.45 -0.10
C HIS A 459 -7.31 -6.80 1.27
N THR A 460 -6.24 -6.64 2.07
CA THR A 460 -6.21 -6.08 3.45
C THR A 460 -6.76 -6.98 4.57
N GLU A 461 -7.33 -8.15 4.28
CA GLU A 461 -7.98 -8.97 5.30
C GLU A 461 -7.04 -9.52 6.37
N GLU A 462 -5.75 -9.69 6.08
CA GLU A 462 -4.73 -10.16 7.02
C GLU A 462 -4.34 -9.08 8.02
N PHE A 463 -4.57 -7.81 7.67
CA PHE A 463 -4.10 -6.64 8.39
C PHE A 463 -4.65 -6.55 9.83
N GLN A 464 -5.94 -6.89 10.01
CA GLN A 464 -6.60 -6.88 11.31
C GLN A 464 -5.95 -7.86 12.33
N PHE A 465 -5.34 -8.94 11.82
CA PHE A 465 -4.63 -9.92 12.64
C PHE A 465 -3.24 -9.42 13.02
N VAL A 466 -2.54 -8.75 12.09
CA VAL A 466 -1.21 -8.15 12.33
C VAL A 466 -1.27 -7.04 13.38
N PHE A 467 -2.29 -6.19 13.36
CA PHE A 467 -2.43 -5.08 14.33
C PHE A 467 -3.17 -5.48 15.61
N GLY A 468 -3.65 -6.71 15.72
CA GLY A 468 -4.28 -7.20 16.94
C GLY A 468 -5.55 -6.45 17.32
N TRP A 469 -6.43 -6.18 16.35
CA TRP A 469 -7.63 -5.35 16.56
C TRP A 469 -8.57 -5.91 17.64
N SER A 470 -8.64 -7.23 17.77
CA SER A 470 -9.42 -7.89 18.82
C SER A 470 -8.92 -7.63 20.24
N PHE A 471 -7.68 -7.12 20.37
CA PHE A 471 -7.00 -6.84 21.63
C PHE A 471 -6.89 -5.34 21.95
N ASP A 472 -7.37 -4.45 21.07
CA ASP A 472 -7.41 -3.01 21.34
C ASP A 472 -8.82 -2.59 21.79
N GLU A 473 -8.92 -2.05 22.99
CA GLU A 473 -10.20 -1.61 23.54
C GLU A 473 -10.81 -0.41 22.80
N ASN A 474 -10.01 0.33 22.04
CA ASN A 474 -10.45 1.51 21.28
C ASN A 474 -10.97 1.15 19.89
N ILE A 475 -10.76 -0.08 19.40
CA ILE A 475 -11.25 -0.58 18.11
C ILE A 475 -12.58 -1.33 18.33
N LEU A 476 -13.58 -0.59 18.85
CA LEU A 476 -14.85 -1.15 19.34
C LEU A 476 -15.69 -1.85 18.26
N GLN A 477 -15.51 -1.52 16.98
CA GLN A 477 -16.25 -2.15 15.87
C GLN A 477 -15.89 -3.64 15.70
N TYR A 478 -14.68 -4.07 16.11
CA TYR A 478 -14.17 -5.43 15.82
C TYR A 478 -13.89 -6.27 17.08
N LYS A 479 -13.88 -5.66 18.28
CA LYS A 479 -13.62 -6.34 19.57
C LYS A 479 -14.50 -7.57 19.83
N HIS A 480 -15.72 -7.58 19.31
CA HIS A 480 -16.71 -8.64 19.59
C HIS A 480 -16.95 -9.60 18.44
N GLU A 481 -16.20 -9.50 17.34
CA GLU A 481 -16.57 -10.16 16.09
C GLU A 481 -15.63 -11.31 15.68
N LEU A 482 -14.39 -11.34 16.20
CA LEU A 482 -13.45 -12.42 15.92
C LEU A 482 -13.60 -13.60 16.89
N THR A 483 -13.52 -14.81 16.34
CA THR A 483 -13.53 -16.08 17.09
C THR A 483 -12.26 -16.27 17.91
N ASP A 484 -12.27 -17.17 18.89
CA ASP A 484 -11.08 -17.44 19.70
C ASP A 484 -9.92 -18.05 18.87
N ASP A 485 -10.23 -18.84 17.83
CA ASP A 485 -9.24 -19.35 16.87
C ASP A 485 -8.61 -18.19 16.07
N GLU A 486 -9.40 -17.18 15.70
CA GLU A 486 -8.91 -15.98 15.02
C GLU A 486 -8.09 -15.06 15.91
N LYS A 487 -8.44 -14.96 17.19
CA LYS A 487 -7.60 -14.29 18.19
C LYS A 487 -6.26 -15.02 18.35
N MET A 488 -6.26 -16.36 18.37
CA MET A 488 -5.03 -17.14 18.39
C MET A 488 -4.19 -16.89 17.13
N LEU A 489 -4.80 -16.89 15.96
CA LEU A 489 -4.13 -16.54 14.70
C LEU A 489 -3.53 -15.13 14.76
N SER A 490 -4.27 -14.16 15.30
CA SER A 490 -3.78 -12.79 15.49
C SER A 490 -2.59 -12.73 16.44
N ALA A 491 -2.63 -13.45 17.57
CA ALA A 491 -1.51 -13.53 18.49
C ALA A 491 -0.26 -14.12 17.82
N GLN A 492 -0.42 -15.18 17.01
CA GLN A 492 0.68 -15.77 16.24
C GLN A 492 1.23 -14.81 15.19
N MET A 493 0.38 -14.09 14.46
CA MET A 493 0.81 -13.12 13.45
C MET A 493 1.51 -11.91 14.07
N MET A 494 0.99 -11.32 15.14
CA MET A 494 1.68 -10.27 15.89
C MET A 494 3.07 -10.72 16.32
N LYS A 495 3.18 -11.94 16.87
CA LYS A 495 4.46 -12.49 17.30
C LYS A 495 5.42 -12.71 16.13
N MET A 496 4.93 -13.23 14.99
CA MET A 496 5.77 -13.43 13.80
C MET A 496 6.32 -12.12 13.22
N TRP A 497 5.49 -11.09 13.12
CA TRP A 497 5.90 -9.77 12.60
C TRP A 497 6.92 -9.10 13.53
N THR A 498 6.68 -9.16 14.84
CA THR A 498 7.57 -8.53 15.83
C THR A 498 8.86 -9.31 16.04
N ASN A 499 8.85 -10.64 15.97
CA ASN A 499 10.06 -11.46 15.92
C ASN A 499 10.93 -11.12 14.72
N PHE A 500 10.31 -10.97 13.53
CA PHE A 500 11.03 -10.54 12.35
C PHE A 500 11.70 -9.17 12.55
N ALA A 501 11.00 -8.19 13.13
CA ALA A 501 11.60 -6.88 13.44
C ALA A 501 12.76 -6.95 14.45
N LYS A 502 12.73 -7.90 15.39
CA LYS A 502 13.79 -8.08 16.40
C LYS A 502 15.02 -8.81 15.87
N SER A 503 14.83 -9.81 15.01
CA SER A 503 15.84 -10.82 14.69
C SER A 503 16.09 -11.03 13.19
N GLY A 504 15.19 -10.58 12.32
CA GLY A 504 15.16 -10.91 10.90
C GLY A 504 14.59 -12.30 10.60
N ASN A 505 14.06 -13.00 11.60
CA ASN A 505 13.41 -14.30 11.47
C ASN A 505 12.04 -14.28 12.18
N PRO A 506 10.93 -14.58 11.49
CA PRO A 506 9.59 -14.51 12.08
C PRO A 506 9.35 -15.51 13.21
N THR A 507 10.16 -16.55 13.32
CA THR A 507 9.98 -17.60 14.34
C THR A 507 10.93 -17.46 15.53
N ARG A 508 11.80 -16.43 15.56
CA ARG A 508 12.83 -16.28 16.61
C ARG A 508 12.75 -14.91 17.27
N GLU A 509 12.74 -14.87 18.60
CA GLU A 509 12.72 -13.62 19.37
C GLU A 509 14.04 -12.83 19.30
N SER A 510 15.15 -13.53 19.05
CA SER A 510 16.47 -12.93 18.84
C SER A 510 17.26 -13.74 17.79
N PRO A 511 18.32 -13.18 17.17
CA PRO A 511 19.10 -13.89 16.16
C PRO A 511 19.63 -15.27 16.62
N ASP A 512 19.97 -15.39 17.92
CA ASP A 512 20.59 -16.59 18.49
C ASP A 512 19.59 -17.53 19.20
N SER A 513 18.32 -17.13 19.38
CA SER A 513 17.32 -17.96 20.06
C SER A 513 16.82 -19.11 19.17
N SER A 514 16.40 -20.22 19.76
CA SER A 514 15.67 -21.27 19.05
C SER A 514 14.35 -20.74 18.47
N PRO A 515 13.80 -21.38 17.41
CA PRO A 515 12.45 -21.11 16.97
C PRO A 515 11.45 -21.31 18.12
N ASP A 516 10.46 -20.43 18.17
CA ASP A 516 9.35 -20.50 19.11
C ASP A 516 8.50 -21.75 18.85
N PRO A 517 8.31 -22.64 19.84
CA PRO A 517 7.53 -23.87 19.65
C PRO A 517 6.03 -23.62 19.42
N ASP A 518 5.51 -22.45 19.78
CA ASP A 518 4.09 -22.10 19.65
C ASP A 518 3.77 -21.47 18.27
N LEU A 519 4.79 -21.21 17.46
CA LEU A 519 4.67 -20.67 16.11
C LEU A 519 4.80 -21.78 15.05
N PRO A 520 4.13 -21.63 13.89
CA PRO A 520 4.31 -22.56 12.79
C PRO A 520 5.76 -22.53 12.29
N VAL A 521 6.22 -23.66 11.76
CA VAL A 521 7.49 -23.69 11.04
C VAL A 521 7.36 -22.82 9.79
N TRP A 522 8.19 -21.78 9.71
CA TRP A 522 8.31 -20.91 8.55
C TRP A 522 9.72 -21.00 7.98
N SER A 523 9.88 -21.83 6.96
CA SER A 523 11.18 -21.98 6.29
C SER A 523 11.51 -20.72 5.46
N PRO A 524 12.79 -20.30 5.42
CA PRO A 524 13.19 -19.18 4.59
C PRO A 524 12.96 -19.49 3.10
N TYR A 525 12.63 -18.45 2.34
CA TYR A 525 12.58 -18.48 0.89
C TYR A 525 14.00 -18.64 0.34
N THR A 526 14.20 -19.67 -0.49
CA THR A 526 15.45 -19.90 -1.21
C THR A 526 15.15 -20.34 -2.64
N ILE A 527 16.12 -20.20 -3.53
CA ILE A 527 16.06 -20.81 -4.87
C ILE A 527 16.96 -22.05 -4.83
N PRO A 528 16.44 -23.26 -5.14
CA PRO A 528 15.20 -23.53 -5.88
C PRO A 528 13.96 -23.90 -5.05
N GLU A 529 13.99 -23.83 -3.72
CA GLU A 529 12.90 -24.36 -2.88
C GLU A 529 11.60 -23.56 -2.96
N LEU A 530 11.68 -22.23 -3.10
CA LEU A 530 10.56 -21.29 -3.21
C LEU A 530 9.56 -21.40 -2.05
N ASN A 531 10.08 -21.57 -0.82
CA ASN A 531 9.25 -21.76 0.36
C ASN A 531 8.40 -20.53 0.69
N TYR A 532 7.15 -20.78 1.09
CA TYR A 532 6.26 -19.77 1.67
C TYR A 532 5.47 -20.37 2.84
N LEU A 533 5.04 -19.55 3.79
CA LEU A 533 4.10 -19.95 4.82
C LEU A 533 2.66 -19.69 4.33
N GLU A 534 1.86 -20.74 4.19
CA GLU A 534 0.41 -20.58 4.07
C GLU A 534 -0.16 -20.22 5.44
N ILE A 535 -0.63 -18.99 5.59
CA ILE A 535 -1.25 -18.51 6.83
C ILE A 535 -2.75 -18.80 6.76
N ARG A 536 -3.17 -19.76 7.59
CA ARG A 536 -4.56 -20.22 7.71
C ARG A 536 -4.90 -20.61 9.14
N LEU A 537 -6.18 -20.61 9.46
CA LEU A 537 -6.69 -20.94 10.79
C LEU A 537 -6.25 -22.35 11.23
N ASN A 538 -5.78 -22.47 12.48
CA ASN A 538 -5.47 -23.73 13.19
C ASN A 538 -4.42 -24.67 12.57
N ASN A 539 -3.84 -24.38 11.40
CA ASN A 539 -2.86 -25.27 10.75
C ASN A 539 -2.00 -24.55 9.68
N SER A 540 -1.43 -23.40 10.02
CA SER A 540 -0.49 -22.71 9.13
C SER A 540 0.71 -23.60 8.82
N ILE A 541 1.10 -23.70 7.55
CA ILE A 541 2.06 -24.70 7.06
C ILE A 541 3.02 -24.09 6.03
N THR A 542 4.29 -24.50 6.08
CA THR A 542 5.24 -24.16 5.00
C THR A 542 4.94 -25.02 3.78
N GLU A 543 4.76 -24.37 2.64
CA GLU A 543 4.65 -24.97 1.31
C GLU A 543 5.68 -24.37 0.36
N ARG A 544 5.61 -24.71 -0.94
CA ARG A 544 6.53 -24.22 -1.96
C ARG A 544 5.82 -23.76 -3.23
N ALA A 545 6.42 -22.77 -3.88
CA ALA A 545 6.05 -22.29 -5.21
C ALA A 545 4.58 -21.83 -5.29
N VAL A 546 4.23 -20.83 -4.46
CA VAL A 546 2.90 -20.21 -4.40
C VAL A 546 2.45 -19.75 -5.79
N GLN A 547 1.29 -20.22 -6.25
CA GLN A 547 0.67 -19.83 -7.53
C GLN A 547 1.63 -19.87 -8.75
N ALA A 548 2.56 -20.83 -8.79
CA ALA A 548 3.70 -20.83 -9.72
C ALA A 548 3.34 -20.65 -11.20
N CYS A 549 2.23 -21.22 -11.69
CA CYS A 549 1.80 -21.05 -13.08
C CYS A 549 1.44 -19.60 -13.39
N GLY A 550 0.59 -18.98 -12.56
CA GLY A 550 0.23 -17.57 -12.70
C GLY A 550 1.44 -16.65 -12.57
N MET A 551 2.36 -16.95 -11.64
CA MET A 551 3.60 -16.18 -11.49
C MET A 551 4.49 -16.31 -12.72
N ALA A 552 4.64 -17.52 -13.29
CA ALA A 552 5.39 -17.71 -14.54
C ALA A 552 4.70 -17.04 -15.75
N PHE A 553 3.37 -17.04 -15.80
CA PHE A 553 2.61 -16.35 -16.84
C PHE A 553 2.95 -14.85 -16.85
N TRP A 554 2.83 -14.18 -15.70
CA TRP A 554 3.07 -12.73 -15.60
C TRP A 554 4.54 -12.33 -15.56
N ASN A 555 5.41 -13.11 -14.91
CA ASN A 555 6.82 -12.74 -14.73
C ASN A 555 7.73 -13.24 -15.87
N ARG A 556 7.22 -14.08 -16.78
CA ARG A 556 8.00 -14.60 -17.91
C ARG A 556 7.29 -14.51 -19.25
N TYR A 557 6.12 -15.13 -19.38
CA TYR A 557 5.44 -15.22 -20.67
C TYR A 557 4.96 -13.85 -21.18
N ILE A 558 4.29 -13.05 -20.33
CA ILE A 558 3.77 -11.73 -20.72
C ILE A 558 4.90 -10.75 -21.08
N PRO A 559 6.01 -10.64 -20.32
CA PRO A 559 7.16 -9.83 -20.73
C PRO A 559 7.75 -10.23 -22.08
N GLU A 560 7.96 -11.54 -22.34
CA GLU A 560 8.45 -12.03 -23.63
C GLU A 560 7.47 -11.68 -24.77
N LEU A 561 6.16 -11.83 -24.54
CA LEU A 561 5.12 -11.44 -25.49
C LEU A 561 5.13 -9.93 -25.74
N ARG A 562 5.27 -9.10 -24.71
CA ARG A 562 5.32 -7.64 -24.84
C ARG A 562 6.49 -7.20 -25.72
N MET A 563 7.69 -7.73 -25.45
CA MET A 563 8.88 -7.45 -26.27
C MET A 563 8.68 -7.88 -27.73
N PHE A 564 8.06 -9.03 -27.96
CA PHE A 564 7.73 -9.47 -29.32
C PHE A 564 6.75 -8.51 -30.02
N LEU A 565 5.72 -8.05 -29.32
CA LEU A 565 4.72 -7.11 -29.87
C LEU A 565 5.31 -5.74 -30.19
N GLU A 566 6.20 -5.23 -29.34
CA GLU A 566 6.94 -3.99 -29.59
C GLU A 566 7.83 -4.12 -30.85
N SER A 567 8.53 -5.24 -31.00
CA SER A 567 9.33 -5.48 -32.21
C SER A 567 8.48 -5.58 -33.49
N LEU A 568 7.22 -6.01 -33.39
CA LEU A 568 6.29 -6.03 -34.51
C LEU A 568 5.79 -4.65 -34.88
N SER A 569 5.50 -3.77 -33.92
CA SER A 569 5.10 -2.39 -34.22
C SER A 569 6.21 -1.64 -34.93
N ASP A 570 7.46 -1.81 -34.51
CA ASP A 570 8.61 -1.19 -35.17
C ASP A 570 8.75 -1.67 -36.62
N GLY A 571 8.57 -2.98 -36.84
CA GLY A 571 8.56 -3.56 -38.20
C GLY A 571 7.36 -3.14 -39.05
N GLU A 572 6.20 -2.86 -38.45
CA GLU A 572 5.04 -2.31 -39.16
C GLU A 572 5.24 -0.84 -39.54
N GLU A 573 5.89 -0.06 -38.67
CA GLU A 573 6.29 1.32 -38.98
C GLU A 573 7.34 1.35 -40.09
N GLU A 574 8.40 0.54 -40.01
CA GLU A 574 9.40 0.38 -41.07
C GLU A 574 8.74 -0.04 -42.39
N TRP A 575 7.82 -1.02 -42.36
CA TRP A 575 7.09 -1.44 -43.56
C TRP A 575 6.21 -0.31 -44.13
N LYS A 576 5.57 0.52 -43.29
CA LYS A 576 4.76 1.65 -43.76
C LYS A 576 5.62 2.73 -44.41
N GLU A 577 6.80 3.00 -43.84
CA GLU A 577 7.79 3.93 -44.42
C GLU A 577 8.30 3.40 -45.76
N ASP A 578 8.78 2.15 -45.81
CA ASP A 578 9.22 1.48 -47.04
C ASP A 578 8.13 1.46 -48.12
N PHE A 579 6.88 1.21 -47.71
CA PHE A 579 5.75 1.19 -48.64
C PHE A 579 5.42 2.60 -49.16
N ALA A 580 5.53 3.63 -48.33
CA ALA A 580 5.33 5.02 -48.74
C ALA A 580 6.44 5.48 -49.72
N ASP A 581 7.69 5.14 -49.43
CA ASP A 581 8.83 5.40 -50.29
C ASP A 581 8.69 4.67 -51.64
N TRP A 582 8.31 3.40 -51.61
CA TRP A 582 8.01 2.63 -52.84
C TRP A 582 6.88 3.26 -53.67
N GLN A 583 5.83 3.78 -53.03
CA GLN A 583 4.75 4.48 -53.75
C GLN A 583 5.26 5.73 -54.47
N GLN A 584 6.13 6.50 -53.82
CA GLN A 584 6.75 7.69 -54.43
C GLN A 584 7.64 7.29 -55.62
N GLU A 585 8.49 6.27 -55.47
CA GLU A 585 9.31 5.75 -56.56
C GLU A 585 8.44 5.27 -57.75
N MET A 586 7.31 4.63 -57.47
CA MET A 586 6.39 4.16 -58.51
C MET A 586 5.73 5.31 -59.29
N ASP A 587 5.46 6.45 -58.65
CA ASP A 587 4.93 7.63 -59.33
C ASP A 587 5.99 8.33 -60.18
N GLU A 588 7.25 8.39 -59.72
CA GLU A 588 8.38 8.80 -60.55
C GLU A 588 8.56 7.87 -61.76
N TRP A 589 8.46 6.56 -61.54
CA TRP A 589 8.56 5.55 -62.60
C TRP A 589 7.43 5.70 -63.62
N ARG A 590 6.20 5.97 -63.17
CA ARG A 590 5.05 6.24 -64.06
C ARG A 590 5.26 7.47 -64.91
N LEU A 591 5.80 8.56 -64.35
CA LEU A 591 6.13 9.77 -65.09
C LEU A 591 7.22 9.50 -66.13
N ALA A 592 8.32 8.86 -65.72
CA ALA A 592 9.41 8.48 -66.62
C ALA A 592 8.95 7.54 -67.74
N PHE A 593 8.08 6.58 -67.43
CA PHE A 593 7.51 5.65 -68.41
C PHE A 593 6.57 6.37 -69.39
N LYS A 594 5.78 7.34 -68.92
CA LYS A 594 4.93 8.16 -69.78
C LYS A 594 5.77 9.04 -70.71
N ASP A 595 6.82 9.68 -70.19
CA ASP A 595 7.77 10.46 -70.98
C ASP A 595 8.44 9.58 -72.05
N TYR A 596 8.81 8.34 -71.70
CA TYR A 596 9.34 7.36 -72.66
C TYR A 596 8.33 7.01 -73.76
N GLN A 597 7.05 6.84 -73.42
CA GLN A 597 6.00 6.57 -74.42
C GLN A 597 5.74 7.75 -75.36
N GLU A 598 5.93 8.98 -74.90
CA GLU A 598 5.71 10.21 -75.68
C GLU A 598 6.94 10.64 -76.51
N GLN A 599 8.11 10.02 -76.29
CA GLN A 599 9.29 10.24 -77.13
C GLN A 599 9.07 9.67 -78.55
N THR A 600 8.87 10.57 -79.52
CA THR A 600 8.67 10.25 -80.95
C THR A 600 9.97 10.08 -81.74
N THR A 601 11.12 10.18 -81.07
CA THR A 601 12.44 9.97 -81.65
C THR A 601 13.23 9.03 -80.76
N CYS A 602 13.56 7.83 -81.27
CA CYS A 602 14.60 7.02 -80.67
C CYS A 602 15.92 7.80 -80.66
N PRO A 603 16.67 7.77 -79.55
CA PRO A 603 18.11 8.04 -79.57
C PRO A 603 18.85 7.12 -80.57
#